data_AF-A0A453EFS6-F1
#
_entry.id   AF-A0A453EFS6-F1
#
_cell.length_a   1.000
_cell.length_b   1.000
_cell.length_c   1.000
_cell.angle_alpha   90.00
_cell.angle_beta   90.00
_cell.angle_gamma   90.00
#
_symmetry.space_group_name_H-M   'P 1'
#
loop_
_entity.id
_entity.type
_entity.pdbx_description
1 polymer ?
#
loop_
_entity_poly.entity_id
_entity_poly.type
_entity_poly.pdbx_seq_one_letter_code
_entity_poly.pdbx_strand_id
1 'polypeptide(L)'
;MLRHDLEDQLTVIYTDEEAYWRLRGTQNWVLKGDANTAYFQAIANGRRRRNSIPLLWDGATLLQRPEEIQAHVDGFYRDLFSASPRGGLALAQDIWPAHCCVMPMDNAALTAPFFEAEVWAAIKGMNPSSAPGPDGLPVKFFQTFWEVIKPEVMALFDEFFVGSIDLARLNYGVITLIPKVAGASDIRQFRPITVINVIFRILAEGYAIRAAPITDQITHPDQSAFIQGRYILDGVLVFHEALHEVHSKHLKAVFLKLDFH
;
A
#
# COMPACT_ATOMS: atom_id res chain seq x y z
N MET A 1 -18.89 36.25 -30.38
CA MET A 1 -17.51 35.76 -30.20
C MET A 1 -17.22 35.56 -28.72
N LEU A 2 -17.17 36.63 -27.89
CA LEU A 2 -16.85 36.54 -26.45
C LEU A 2 -17.70 35.55 -25.61
N ARG A 3 -19.01 35.42 -25.90
CA ARG A 3 -19.90 34.54 -25.13
C ARG A 3 -19.61 33.06 -25.35
N HIS A 4 -19.37 32.66 -26.60
CA HIS A 4 -19.07 31.26 -26.92
C HIS A 4 -17.71 30.86 -26.35
N ASP A 5 -16.71 31.74 -26.42
CA ASP A 5 -15.40 31.51 -25.80
C ASP A 5 -15.50 31.34 -24.27
N LEU A 6 -16.37 32.11 -23.61
CA LEU A 6 -16.61 31.98 -22.16
C LEU A 6 -17.39 30.71 -21.82
N GLU A 7 -18.37 30.31 -22.64
CA GLU A 7 -19.11 29.05 -22.47
C GLU A 7 -18.19 27.83 -22.67
N ASP A 8 -17.26 27.90 -23.62
CA ASP A 8 -16.24 26.87 -23.84
C ASP A 8 -15.25 26.79 -22.68
N GLN A 9 -14.74 27.94 -22.20
CA GLN A 9 -13.89 27.98 -21.00
C GLN A 9 -14.59 27.43 -19.77
N LEU A 10 -15.86 27.76 -19.57
CA LEU A 10 -16.65 27.24 -18.46
C LEU A 10 -16.85 25.71 -18.56
N THR A 11 -17.06 25.21 -19.78
CA THR A 11 -17.19 23.77 -20.04
C THR A 11 -15.88 23.04 -19.72
N VAL A 12 -14.72 23.61 -20.06
CA VAL A 12 -13.41 23.06 -19.69
C VAL A 12 -13.27 23.02 -18.16
N ILE A 13 -13.58 24.11 -17.47
CA ILE A 13 -13.51 24.18 -16.00
C ILE A 13 -14.40 23.12 -15.34
N TYR A 14 -15.64 22.94 -15.81
CA TYR A 14 -16.52 21.91 -15.27
C TYR A 14 -16.02 20.50 -15.53
N THR A 15 -15.43 20.25 -16.69
CA THR A 15 -14.83 18.96 -17.04
C THR A 15 -13.64 18.65 -16.13
N ASP A 16 -12.79 19.64 -15.86
CA ASP A 16 -11.65 19.51 -14.94
C ASP A 16 -12.10 19.30 -13.49
N GLU A 17 -13.13 20.04 -13.05
CA GLU A 17 -13.71 19.88 -11.72
C GLU A 17 -14.35 18.48 -11.55
N GLU A 18 -15.01 17.98 -12.59
CA GLU A 18 -15.55 16.62 -12.62
C GLU A 18 -14.44 15.58 -12.49
N ALA A 19 -13.37 15.69 -13.29
CA ALA A 19 -12.23 14.80 -13.23
C ALA A 19 -11.59 14.80 -11.83
N TYR A 20 -11.47 15.99 -11.22
CA TYR A 20 -10.99 16.16 -9.85
C TYR A 20 -11.86 15.45 -8.82
N TRP A 21 -13.18 15.66 -8.84
CA TRP A 21 -14.11 15.04 -7.87
C TRP A 21 -14.24 13.53 -8.10
N ARG A 22 -14.16 13.05 -9.34
CA ARG A 22 -14.14 11.63 -9.68
C ARG A 22 -12.93 10.93 -9.09
N LEU A 23 -11.73 11.51 -9.25
CA LEU A 23 -10.49 10.99 -8.64
C LEU A 23 -10.63 10.91 -7.11
N ARG A 24 -11.15 11.97 -6.48
CA ARG A 24 -11.32 12.04 -5.02
C ARG A 24 -12.40 11.07 -4.49
N GLY A 25 -13.43 10.81 -5.29
CA GLY A 25 -14.54 9.94 -4.97
C GLY A 25 -14.26 8.45 -5.14
N THR A 26 -13.15 8.07 -5.80
CA THR A 26 -12.74 6.68 -6.07
C THR A 26 -13.89 5.77 -6.55
N GLN A 27 -14.78 6.28 -7.40
CA GLN A 27 -15.92 5.53 -7.94
C GLN A 27 -15.59 4.94 -9.31
N ASN A 28 -15.81 3.62 -9.47
CA ASN A 28 -15.53 2.88 -10.70
C ASN A 28 -16.75 2.73 -11.63
N TRP A 29 -17.98 2.93 -11.12
CA TRP A 29 -19.22 2.77 -11.89
C TRP A 29 -19.99 4.09 -11.99
N VAL A 30 -20.09 4.61 -13.21
CA VAL A 30 -20.92 5.77 -13.56
C VAL A 30 -22.21 5.24 -14.18
N LEU A 31 -23.20 4.92 -13.34
CA LEU A 31 -24.57 4.61 -13.79
C LEU A 31 -25.52 5.81 -13.68
N LYS A 32 -25.05 6.94 -13.12
CA LYS A 32 -25.71 8.25 -13.16
C LYS A 32 -24.66 9.32 -13.49
N GLY A 33 -24.82 9.93 -14.67
CA GLY A 33 -23.78 10.61 -15.44
C GLY A 33 -23.32 12.01 -15.01
N ASP A 34 -22.19 12.40 -15.60
CA ASP A 34 -21.91 13.63 -16.36
C ASP A 34 -21.97 15.01 -15.68
N ALA A 35 -21.93 15.14 -14.35
CA ALA A 35 -21.67 16.44 -13.70
C ALA A 35 -21.27 16.34 -12.22
N ASN A 36 -20.71 17.43 -11.66
CA ASN A 36 -20.61 17.71 -10.23
C ASN A 36 -22.01 17.86 -9.60
N THR A 37 -22.71 16.74 -9.46
CA THR A 37 -24.07 16.68 -8.93
C THR A 37 -24.07 16.65 -7.40
N ALA A 38 -25.19 17.09 -6.82
CA ALA A 38 -25.44 16.96 -5.38
C ALA A 38 -25.27 15.51 -4.87
N TYR A 39 -25.44 14.51 -5.74
CA TYR A 39 -25.17 13.10 -5.43
C TYR A 39 -23.70 12.84 -5.10
N PHE A 40 -22.76 13.28 -5.95
CA PHE A 40 -21.33 13.12 -5.69
C PHE A 40 -20.88 13.93 -4.47
N GLN A 41 -21.42 15.14 -4.30
CA GLN A 41 -21.17 15.95 -3.10
C GLN A 41 -21.67 15.25 -1.83
N ALA A 42 -22.85 14.62 -1.86
CA ALA A 42 -23.38 13.86 -0.74
C ALA A 42 -22.49 12.65 -0.39
N ILE A 43 -21.98 11.93 -1.40
CA ILE A 43 -21.04 10.82 -1.22
C ILE A 43 -19.72 11.32 -0.62
N ALA A 44 -19.14 12.38 -1.18
CA ALA A 44 -17.88 12.97 -0.71
C ALA A 44 -18.01 13.46 0.73
N ASN A 45 -19.10 14.16 1.06
CA ASN A 45 -19.41 14.60 2.41
C ASN A 45 -19.65 13.41 3.36
N GLY A 46 -20.30 12.34 2.90
CA GLY A 46 -20.47 11.11 3.66
C GLY A 46 -19.15 10.44 4.00
N ARG A 47 -18.23 10.37 3.03
CA ARG A 47 -16.86 9.87 3.25
C ARG A 47 -16.08 10.76 4.19
N ARG A 48 -16.15 12.09 4.02
CA ARG A 48 -15.50 13.05 4.91
C ARG A 48 -15.97 12.84 6.35
N ARG A 49 -17.29 12.76 6.60
CA ARG A 49 -17.82 12.51 7.94
C ARG A 49 -17.35 11.19 8.55
N ARG A 50 -17.24 10.13 7.74
CA ARG A 50 -16.78 8.81 8.22
C ARG A 50 -15.29 8.79 8.54
N ASN A 51 -14.49 9.52 7.78
CA ASN A 51 -13.03 9.54 7.91
C ASN A 51 -12.54 10.64 8.86
N SER A 52 -13.35 11.65 9.15
CA SER A 52 -13.08 12.61 10.22
C SER A 52 -13.11 11.92 11.57
N ILE A 53 -12.10 12.22 12.40
CA ILE A 53 -12.01 11.73 13.77
C ILE A 53 -12.38 12.89 14.69
N PRO A 54 -13.65 13.00 15.13
CA PRO A 54 -14.09 14.12 15.97
C PRO A 54 -13.63 13.96 17.43
N LEU A 55 -13.35 12.72 17.85
CA LEU A 55 -12.91 12.38 19.19
C LEU A 55 -12.12 11.08 19.19
N LEU A 56 -11.27 10.90 20.18
CA LEU A 56 -10.62 9.63 20.53
C LEU A 56 -10.61 9.44 22.03
N TRP A 57 -10.72 8.19 22.48
CA TRP A 57 -10.49 7.80 23.85
C TRP A 57 -9.03 7.40 24.04
N ASP A 58 -8.39 7.99 25.03
CA ASP A 58 -7.11 7.55 25.58
C ASP A 58 -7.35 6.99 26.99
N GLY A 59 -7.62 5.69 27.06
CA GLY A 59 -8.05 5.03 28.29
C GLY A 59 -9.37 5.62 28.81
N ALA A 60 -9.30 6.35 29.93
CA ALA A 60 -10.46 7.02 30.54
C ALA A 60 -10.64 8.48 30.07
N THR A 61 -9.67 9.03 29.32
CA THR A 61 -9.67 10.43 28.90
C THR A 61 -10.28 10.57 27.51
N LEU A 62 -11.25 11.48 27.35
CA LEU A 62 -11.83 11.81 26.05
C LEU A 62 -11.07 12.99 25.42
N LEU A 63 -10.43 12.75 24.28
CA LEU A 63 -9.76 13.75 23.46
C LEU A 63 -10.74 14.27 22.42
N GLN A 64 -10.95 15.59 22.36
CA GLN A 64 -11.82 16.24 21.37
C GLN A 64 -11.13 17.37 20.62
N ARG A 65 -10.03 17.89 21.15
CA ARG A 65 -9.27 18.95 20.48
C ARG A 65 -8.40 18.32 19.39
N PRO A 66 -8.41 18.87 18.15
CA PRO A 66 -7.61 18.32 17.05
C PRO A 66 -6.12 18.15 17.38
N GLU A 67 -5.54 19.08 18.13
CA GLU A 67 -4.13 19.02 18.56
C GLU A 67 -3.85 17.84 19.50
N GLU A 68 -4.75 17.57 20.45
CA GLU A 68 -4.64 16.42 21.36
C GLU A 68 -4.78 15.10 20.62
N ILE A 69 -5.77 15.02 19.72
CA ILE A 69 -6.00 13.85 18.86
C ILE A 69 -4.75 13.59 18.02
N GLN A 70 -4.18 14.62 17.40
CA GLN A 70 -2.96 14.49 16.59
C GLN A 70 -1.76 14.04 17.44
N ALA A 71 -1.56 14.62 18.62
CA ALA A 71 -0.48 14.24 19.52
C ALA A 71 -0.61 12.79 20.00
N HIS A 72 -1.83 12.36 20.35
CA HIS A 72 -2.11 10.98 20.75
C HIS A 72 -1.87 9.99 19.60
N VAL A 73 -2.32 10.32 18.39
CA VAL A 73 -2.06 9.53 17.18
C VAL A 73 -0.57 9.40 16.90
N ASP A 74 0.16 10.52 16.92
CA ASP A 74 1.61 10.54 16.66
C ASP A 74 2.37 9.71 17.72
N GLY A 75 2.08 9.92 19.01
CA GLY A 75 2.68 9.14 20.09
C GLY A 75 2.41 7.64 19.95
N PHE A 76 1.15 7.26 19.73
CA PHE A 76 0.77 5.86 19.59
C PHE A 76 1.50 5.16 18.44
N TYR A 77 1.51 5.75 17.24
CA TYR A 77 2.18 5.12 16.09
C TYR A 77 3.69 5.23 16.12
N ARG A 78 4.25 6.28 16.73
CA ARG A 78 5.69 6.37 16.98
C ARG A 78 6.14 5.24 17.88
N ASP A 79 5.43 4.98 18.97
CA ASP A 79 5.75 3.88 19.87
C ASP A 79 5.55 2.51 19.18
N LEU A 80 4.46 2.35 18.42
CA LEU A 80 4.16 1.11 17.69
C LEU A 80 5.21 0.77 16.64
N PHE A 81 5.70 1.77 15.90
CA PHE A 81 6.70 1.58 14.84
C PHE A 81 8.15 1.73 15.32
N SER A 82 8.36 2.07 16.60
CA SER A 82 9.70 2.10 17.19
C SER A 82 10.19 0.69 17.45
N ALA A 83 11.46 0.44 17.10
CA ALA A 83 12.06 -0.87 17.33
C ALA A 83 12.12 -1.16 18.84
N SER A 84 11.40 -2.20 19.28
CA SER A 84 11.59 -2.74 20.63
C SER A 84 13.00 -3.34 20.76
N PRO A 85 13.62 -3.30 21.96
CA PRO A 85 14.90 -3.96 22.19
C PRO A 85 14.83 -5.43 21.74
N ARG A 86 15.76 -5.86 20.89
CA ARG A 86 15.82 -7.26 20.46
C ARG A 86 16.02 -8.14 21.69
N GLY A 87 15.07 -9.03 21.95
CA GLY A 87 15.30 -10.14 22.86
C GLY A 87 16.46 -11.00 22.34
N GLY A 88 17.17 -11.70 23.23
CA GLY A 88 18.33 -12.53 22.87
C GLY A 88 18.02 -13.79 22.05
N LEU A 89 16.80 -13.91 21.50
CA LEU A 89 16.39 -15.02 20.63
C LEU A 89 16.74 -14.66 19.18
N ALA A 90 17.53 -15.51 18.54
CA ALA A 90 17.82 -15.45 17.12
C ALA A 90 17.43 -16.77 16.47
N LEU A 91 17.02 -16.71 15.20
CA LEU A 91 16.83 -17.91 14.39
C LEU A 91 18.18 -18.60 14.19
N ALA A 92 18.19 -19.93 14.18
CA ALA A 92 19.39 -20.69 13.89
C ALA A 92 19.86 -20.40 12.46
N GLN A 93 21.17 -20.35 12.23
CA GLN A 93 21.74 -20.01 10.91
C GLN A 93 21.40 -21.03 9.83
N ASP A 94 21.04 -22.24 10.22
CA ASP A 94 20.75 -23.41 9.41
C ASP A 94 19.26 -23.78 9.37
N ILE A 95 18.38 -22.89 9.86
CA ILE A 95 16.93 -23.17 9.90
C ILE A 95 16.32 -23.32 8.50
N TRP A 96 16.92 -22.73 7.45
CA TRP A 96 16.49 -22.93 6.07
C TRP A 96 17.38 -23.95 5.36
N PRO A 97 16.79 -25.00 4.74
CA PRO A 97 17.52 -25.89 3.85
C PRO A 97 18.14 -25.13 2.67
N ALA A 98 19.28 -25.61 2.17
CA ALA A 98 20.00 -24.96 1.06
C ALA A 98 19.16 -24.75 -0.21
N HIS A 99 18.14 -25.59 -0.46
CA HIS A 99 17.24 -25.44 -1.62
C HIS A 99 16.22 -24.31 -1.47
N CYS A 100 15.98 -23.82 -0.25
CA CYS A 100 15.15 -22.64 0.03
C CYS A 100 15.95 -21.33 0.02
N CYS A 101 17.28 -21.42 -0.14
CA CYS A 101 18.14 -20.24 -0.23
C CYS A 101 18.20 -19.73 -1.66
N VAL A 102 18.39 -18.41 -1.81
CA VAL A 102 18.60 -17.77 -3.11
C VAL A 102 19.89 -18.31 -3.74
N MET A 103 19.82 -18.82 -4.97
CA MET A 103 20.99 -19.35 -5.66
C MET A 103 21.90 -18.21 -6.13
N PRO A 104 23.20 -18.43 -6.34
CA PRO A 104 24.12 -17.39 -6.81
C PRO A 104 23.68 -16.72 -8.13
N MET A 105 23.09 -17.49 -9.04
CA MET A 105 22.56 -16.99 -10.31
C MET A 105 21.35 -16.08 -10.10
N ASP A 106 20.43 -16.46 -9.22
CA ASP A 106 19.27 -15.65 -8.86
C ASP A 106 19.71 -14.36 -8.18
N ASN A 107 20.66 -14.45 -7.25
CA ASN A 107 21.21 -13.29 -6.56
C ASN A 107 21.85 -12.30 -7.56
N ALA A 108 22.59 -12.81 -8.55
CA ALA A 108 23.15 -11.96 -9.62
C ALA A 108 22.06 -11.29 -10.46
N ALA A 109 20.94 -11.97 -10.73
CA ALA A 109 19.80 -11.39 -11.44
C ALA A 109 19.06 -10.33 -10.61
N LEU A 110 18.78 -10.61 -9.34
CA LEU A 110 18.12 -9.68 -8.41
C LEU A 110 18.90 -8.37 -8.23
N THR A 111 20.23 -8.48 -8.24
CA THR A 111 21.16 -7.37 -7.99
C THR A 111 21.70 -6.72 -9.27
N ALA A 112 21.21 -7.10 -10.46
CA ALA A 112 21.64 -6.47 -11.72
C ALA A 112 21.16 -5.01 -11.83
N PRO A 113 21.73 -4.17 -12.71
CA PRO A 113 21.14 -2.87 -13.05
C PRO A 113 19.73 -3.00 -13.64
N PHE A 114 18.89 -1.98 -13.49
CA PHE A 114 17.53 -1.96 -14.04
C PHE A 114 17.51 -1.57 -15.51
N PHE A 115 16.68 -2.26 -16.30
CA PHE A 115 16.48 -1.94 -17.71
C PHE A 115 15.25 -1.05 -17.89
N GLU A 116 15.27 -0.14 -18.87
CA GLU A 116 14.13 0.74 -19.18
C GLU A 116 12.84 -0.06 -19.39
N ALA A 117 12.91 -1.17 -20.14
CA ALA A 117 11.74 -2.02 -20.42
C ALA A 117 11.15 -2.65 -19.16
N GLU A 118 11.99 -2.98 -18.17
CA GLU A 118 11.59 -3.54 -16.89
C GLU A 118 10.89 -2.48 -16.02
N VAL A 119 11.48 -1.29 -15.91
CA VAL A 119 10.90 -0.16 -15.17
C VAL A 119 9.58 0.27 -15.81
N TRP A 120 9.50 0.29 -17.15
CA TRP A 120 8.27 0.59 -17.85
C TRP A 120 7.18 -0.46 -17.62
N ALA A 121 7.53 -1.74 -17.59
CA ALA A 121 6.60 -2.82 -17.26
C ALA A 121 6.01 -2.63 -15.86
N ALA A 122 6.83 -2.24 -14.87
CA ALA A 122 6.39 -1.90 -13.53
C ALA A 122 5.35 -0.76 -13.54
N ILE A 123 5.70 0.37 -14.15
CA ILE A 123 4.81 1.55 -14.24
C ILE A 123 3.48 1.21 -14.94
N LYS A 124 3.55 0.42 -16.02
CA LYS A 124 2.36 0.02 -16.79
C LYS A 124 1.45 -0.94 -16.01
N GLY A 125 2.02 -1.79 -15.15
CA GLY A 125 1.27 -2.72 -14.30
C GLY A 125 0.56 -2.06 -13.10
N MET A 126 1.02 -0.88 -12.67
CA MET A 126 0.44 -0.17 -11.53
C MET A 126 -0.98 0.35 -11.80
N ASN A 127 -1.82 0.34 -10.75
CA ASN A 127 -3.18 0.88 -10.84
C ASN A 127 -3.18 2.41 -11.06
N PRO A 128 -3.70 2.89 -12.21
CA PRO A 128 -3.70 4.32 -12.56
C PRO A 128 -4.54 5.18 -11.63
N SER A 129 -5.54 4.59 -10.97
CA SER A 129 -6.48 5.27 -10.06
C SER A 129 -6.04 5.21 -8.61
N SER A 130 -4.84 4.70 -8.31
CA SER A 130 -4.31 4.70 -6.95
C SER A 130 -4.03 6.12 -6.44
N ALA A 131 -4.17 6.33 -5.13
CA ALA A 131 -3.98 7.64 -4.53
C ALA A 131 -2.53 8.14 -4.77
N PRO A 132 -2.36 9.42 -5.15
CA PRO A 132 -1.04 10.02 -5.27
C PRO A 132 -0.43 10.24 -3.89
N GLY A 133 0.90 10.35 -3.85
CA GLY A 133 1.62 10.73 -2.66
C GLY A 133 1.49 12.22 -2.33
N PRO A 134 2.27 12.69 -1.35
CA PRO A 134 2.33 14.11 -0.98
C PRO A 134 2.74 15.06 -2.12
N ASP A 135 3.46 14.56 -3.13
CA ASP A 135 3.81 15.30 -4.35
C ASP A 135 2.62 15.54 -5.31
N GLY A 136 1.49 14.85 -5.09
CA GLY A 136 0.30 14.95 -5.92
C GLY A 136 0.42 14.29 -7.30
N LEU A 137 1.52 13.57 -7.59
CA LEU A 137 1.74 12.93 -8.89
C LEU A 137 1.11 11.52 -8.90
N PRO A 138 0.03 11.27 -9.65
CA PRO A 138 -0.61 9.96 -9.71
C PRO A 138 0.15 9.00 -10.63
N VAL A 139 -0.10 7.69 -10.51
CA VAL A 139 0.45 6.67 -11.42
C VAL A 139 0.17 7.00 -12.89
N LYS A 140 -1.03 7.53 -13.18
CA LYS A 140 -1.42 7.91 -14.54
C LYS A 140 -0.48 8.95 -15.16
N PHE A 141 0.09 9.85 -14.36
CA PHE A 141 1.08 10.83 -14.83
C PHE A 141 2.31 10.12 -15.41
N PHE A 142 2.88 9.17 -14.65
CA PHE A 142 4.05 8.41 -15.09
C PHE A 142 3.76 7.54 -16.32
N GLN A 143 2.56 6.97 -16.42
CA GLN A 143 2.13 6.20 -17.59
C GLN A 143 1.95 7.06 -18.84
N THR A 144 1.45 8.29 -18.69
CA THR A 144 1.17 9.18 -19.82
C THR A 144 2.41 9.90 -20.31
N PHE A 145 3.28 10.34 -19.40
CA PHE A 145 4.45 11.17 -19.73
C PHE A 145 5.76 10.39 -19.75
N TRP A 146 5.71 9.05 -19.79
CA TRP A 146 6.88 8.18 -19.72
C TRP A 146 8.01 8.60 -20.67
N GLU A 147 7.72 8.85 -21.94
CA GLU A 147 8.74 9.21 -22.93
C GLU A 147 9.48 10.51 -22.58
N VAL A 148 8.85 11.40 -21.80
CA VAL A 148 9.44 12.67 -21.35
C VAL A 148 10.23 12.48 -20.07
N ILE A 149 9.69 11.73 -19.09
CA ILE A 149 10.27 11.61 -17.73
C ILE A 149 11.21 10.42 -17.55
N LYS A 150 11.29 9.51 -18.53
CA LYS A 150 12.11 8.31 -18.43
C LYS A 150 13.59 8.60 -18.15
N PRO A 151 14.24 9.66 -18.67
CA PRO A 151 15.64 9.92 -18.34
C PRO A 151 15.84 10.15 -16.84
N GLU A 152 14.96 10.91 -16.21
CA GLU A 152 15.01 11.21 -14.77
C GLU A 152 14.67 9.98 -13.92
N VAL A 153 13.68 9.20 -14.33
CA VAL A 153 13.32 7.95 -13.64
C VAL A 153 14.47 6.94 -13.73
N MET A 154 15.08 6.77 -14.91
CA MET A 154 16.20 5.85 -15.07
C MET A 154 17.44 6.30 -14.30
N ALA A 155 17.76 7.60 -14.28
CA ALA A 155 18.84 8.13 -13.46
C ALA A 155 18.62 7.83 -11.96
N LEU A 156 17.36 7.89 -11.49
CA LEU A 156 17.01 7.50 -10.12
C LEU A 156 17.30 6.02 -9.84
N PHE A 157 16.97 5.13 -10.78
CA PHE A 157 17.27 3.70 -10.66
C PHE A 157 18.79 3.41 -10.70
N ASP A 158 19.56 4.19 -11.47
CA ASP A 158 21.02 4.09 -11.49
C ASP A 158 21.64 4.51 -10.15
N GLU A 159 21.20 5.65 -9.59
CA GLU A 159 21.62 6.09 -8.25
C GLU A 159 21.20 5.10 -7.16
N PHE A 160 20.01 4.51 -7.30
CA PHE A 160 19.53 3.46 -6.41
C PHE A 160 20.44 2.22 -6.48
N PHE A 161 20.79 1.77 -7.68
CA PHE A 161 21.65 0.62 -7.91
C PHE A 161 23.06 0.81 -7.33
N VAL A 162 23.65 2.00 -7.49
CA VAL A 162 24.98 2.33 -6.93
C VAL A 162 24.92 2.60 -5.43
N GLY A 163 23.73 2.83 -4.87
CA GLY A 163 23.54 3.13 -3.45
C GLY A 163 23.87 4.57 -3.07
N SER A 164 23.86 5.50 -4.02
CA SER A 164 24.12 6.93 -3.79
C SER A 164 22.86 7.74 -3.45
N ILE A 165 21.68 7.13 -3.64
CA ILE A 165 20.39 7.79 -3.47
C ILE A 165 20.04 8.00 -1.99
N ASP A 166 19.49 9.17 -1.65
CA ASP A 166 18.90 9.43 -0.34
C ASP A 166 17.43 8.96 -0.32
N LEU A 167 17.23 7.71 0.11
CA LEU A 167 15.90 7.12 0.22
C LEU A 167 15.01 7.82 1.24
N ALA A 168 15.56 8.50 2.25
CA ALA A 168 14.75 9.15 3.27
C ALA A 168 13.93 10.30 2.67
N ARG A 169 14.46 10.98 1.66
CA ARG A 169 13.76 12.06 0.94
C ARG A 169 12.64 11.53 0.04
N LEU A 170 12.80 10.32 -0.50
CA LEU A 170 11.81 9.68 -1.39
C LEU A 170 10.74 8.93 -0.61
N ASN A 171 11.11 8.34 0.53
CA ASN A 171 10.23 7.65 1.47
C ASN A 171 9.52 8.64 2.40
N TYR A 172 9.04 9.76 1.84
CA TYR A 172 8.15 10.68 2.52
C TYR A 172 6.71 10.28 2.23
N GLY A 173 5.90 10.19 3.28
CA GLY A 173 4.51 9.79 3.17
C GLY A 173 3.62 10.44 4.21
N VAL A 174 2.33 10.49 3.91
CA VAL A 174 1.31 10.96 4.84
C VAL A 174 0.61 9.76 5.44
N ILE A 175 0.67 9.63 6.75
CA ILE A 175 -0.10 8.62 7.49
C ILE A 175 -1.56 9.10 7.55
N THR A 176 -2.45 8.34 6.92
CA THR A 176 -3.89 8.55 6.94
C THR A 176 -4.56 7.44 7.73
N LEU A 177 -5.45 7.79 8.64
CA LEU A 177 -6.19 6.82 9.44
C LEU A 177 -7.51 6.44 8.77
N ILE A 178 -7.73 5.14 8.60
CA ILE A 178 -9.01 4.60 8.10
C ILE A 178 -9.70 3.80 9.21
N PRO A 179 -10.96 4.10 9.56
CA PRO A 179 -11.68 3.36 10.58
C PRO A 179 -11.93 1.91 10.14
N LYS A 180 -11.65 0.95 11.03
CA LYS A 180 -11.95 -0.48 10.86
C LYS A 180 -13.44 -0.76 11.03
N VAL A 181 -14.11 0.02 11.88
CA VAL A 181 -15.50 -0.16 12.30
C VAL A 181 -16.26 1.17 12.26
N ALA A 182 -17.58 1.12 12.15
CA ALA A 182 -18.41 2.31 12.25
C ALA A 182 -18.38 2.87 13.68
N GLY A 183 -18.27 4.20 13.82
CA GLY A 183 -18.20 4.85 15.14
C GLY A 183 -16.88 4.60 15.88
N ALA A 184 -15.79 4.35 15.15
CA ALA A 184 -14.47 4.17 15.74
C ALA A 184 -14.10 5.35 16.64
N SER A 185 -13.74 5.04 17.88
CA SER A 185 -13.43 6.03 18.92
C SER A 185 -12.20 5.67 19.75
N ASP A 186 -11.57 4.53 19.46
CA ASP A 186 -10.29 4.11 20.03
C ASP A 186 -9.25 4.02 18.91
N ILE A 187 -8.01 4.47 19.15
CA ILE A 187 -6.95 4.50 18.14
C ILE A 187 -6.69 3.12 17.49
N ARG A 188 -6.85 2.03 18.25
CA ARG A 188 -6.67 0.64 17.77
C ARG A 188 -7.73 0.22 16.76
N GLN A 189 -8.86 0.93 16.72
CA GLN A 189 -9.93 0.74 15.75
C GLN A 189 -9.64 1.44 14.41
N PHE A 190 -8.50 2.11 14.27
CA PHE A 190 -8.04 2.68 13.00
C PHE A 190 -6.91 1.85 12.39
N ARG A 191 -6.84 1.84 11.07
CA ARG A 191 -5.71 1.34 10.30
C ARG A 191 -4.88 2.54 9.84
N PRO A 192 -3.58 2.59 10.15
CA PRO A 192 -2.70 3.54 9.50
C PRO A 192 -2.47 3.09 8.07
N ILE A 193 -2.68 3.99 7.11
CA ILE A 193 -2.27 3.81 5.72
C ILE A 193 -1.31 4.94 5.38
N THR A 194 -0.06 4.58 5.08
CA THR A 194 0.93 5.54 4.62
C THR A 194 0.81 5.70 3.11
N VAL A 195 0.43 6.90 2.68
CA VAL A 195 0.42 7.25 1.26
C VAL A 195 1.76 7.89 0.93
N ILE A 196 2.59 7.17 0.20
CA ILE A 196 3.95 7.59 -0.22
C ILE A 196 3.96 8.03 -1.69
N ASN A 197 4.99 8.78 -2.08
CA ASN A 197 5.16 9.22 -3.46
C ASN A 197 5.21 8.04 -4.44
N VAL A 198 4.58 8.22 -5.60
CA VAL A 198 4.50 7.16 -6.62
C VAL A 198 5.89 6.76 -7.11
N ILE A 199 6.84 7.69 -7.17
CA ILE A 199 8.21 7.39 -7.57
C ILE A 199 8.88 6.33 -6.69
N PHE A 200 8.65 6.38 -5.37
CA PHE A 200 9.16 5.35 -4.46
C PHE A 200 8.43 4.01 -4.66
N ARG A 201 7.12 4.06 -4.94
CA ARG A 201 6.33 2.85 -5.27
C ARG A 201 6.83 2.20 -6.56
N ILE A 202 7.28 2.97 -7.54
CA ILE A 202 7.87 2.45 -8.79
C ILE A 202 9.17 1.67 -8.49
N LEU A 203 10.04 2.20 -7.62
CA LEU A 203 11.25 1.49 -7.17
C LEU A 203 10.90 0.16 -6.50
N ALA A 204 9.95 0.18 -5.55
CA ALA A 204 9.49 -1.01 -4.84
C ALA A 204 8.85 -2.04 -5.79
N GLU A 205 8.03 -1.60 -6.75
CA GLU A 205 7.40 -2.45 -7.76
C GLU A 205 8.45 -3.10 -8.68
N GLY A 206 9.46 -2.35 -9.10
CA GLY A 206 10.58 -2.90 -9.88
C GLY A 206 11.27 -4.06 -9.16
N TYR A 207 11.54 -3.91 -7.86
CA TYR A 207 12.09 -5.01 -7.05
C TYR A 207 11.13 -6.17 -6.87
N ALA A 208 9.84 -5.90 -6.64
CA ALA A 208 8.83 -6.93 -6.50
C ALA A 208 8.74 -7.80 -7.76
N ILE A 209 8.80 -7.19 -8.95
CA ILE A 209 8.83 -7.91 -10.23
C ILE A 209 10.05 -8.81 -10.35
N ARG A 210 11.23 -8.37 -9.90
CA ARG A 210 12.45 -9.20 -9.88
C ARG A 210 12.39 -10.36 -8.89
N ALA A 211 11.78 -10.12 -7.74
CA ALA A 211 11.64 -11.14 -6.71
C ALA A 211 10.57 -12.18 -7.05
N ALA A 212 9.52 -11.79 -7.79
CA ALA A 212 8.38 -12.64 -8.08
C ALA A 212 8.73 -14.05 -8.60
N PRO A 213 9.65 -14.25 -9.57
CA PRO A 213 10.00 -15.56 -10.10
C PRO A 213 10.63 -16.51 -9.08
N ILE A 214 11.30 -15.99 -8.05
CA ILE A 214 11.98 -16.79 -7.03
C ILE A 214 11.17 -16.95 -5.74
N THR A 215 10.10 -16.15 -5.58
CA THR A 215 9.26 -16.16 -4.37
C THR A 215 8.77 -17.57 -4.02
N ASP A 216 8.34 -18.35 -5.02
CA ASP A 216 7.86 -19.72 -4.77
C ASP A 216 8.95 -20.67 -4.26
N GLN A 217 10.20 -20.47 -4.68
CA GLN A 217 11.34 -21.28 -4.24
C GLN A 217 11.77 -20.95 -2.81
N ILE A 218 11.75 -19.66 -2.45
CA ILE A 218 12.26 -19.17 -1.15
C ILE A 218 11.20 -19.15 -0.04
N THR A 219 9.93 -19.43 -0.37
CA THR A 219 8.83 -19.45 0.59
C THR A 219 8.37 -20.88 0.89
N HIS A 220 7.95 -21.12 2.13
CA HIS A 220 7.43 -22.43 2.52
C HIS A 220 6.13 -22.74 1.73
N PRO A 221 5.87 -23.99 1.30
CA PRO A 221 4.65 -24.35 0.57
C PRO A 221 3.35 -23.93 1.28
N ASP A 222 3.32 -23.99 2.61
CA ASP A 222 2.15 -23.61 3.42
C ASP A 222 1.97 -22.09 3.58
N GLN A 223 2.91 -21.27 3.08
CA GLN A 223 2.72 -19.83 3.00
C GLN A 223 1.77 -19.52 1.83
N SER A 224 0.53 -19.17 2.14
CA SER A 224 -0.55 -19.02 1.17
C SER A 224 -0.90 -17.58 0.80
N ALA A 225 -0.42 -16.60 1.57
CA ALA A 225 -0.73 -15.18 1.36
C ALA A 225 0.39 -14.45 0.60
N PHE A 226 -0.02 -13.49 -0.24
CA PHE A 226 0.86 -12.55 -0.96
C PHE A 226 1.88 -13.19 -1.93
N ILE A 227 1.63 -14.41 -2.38
CA ILE A 227 2.43 -15.11 -3.38
C ILE A 227 1.56 -15.36 -4.60
N GLN A 228 2.06 -15.02 -5.79
CA GLN A 228 1.33 -15.20 -7.03
C GLN A 228 1.01 -16.69 -7.24
N GLY A 229 -0.26 -16.99 -7.57
CA GLY A 229 -0.71 -18.37 -7.79
C GLY A 229 -1.10 -19.14 -6.52
N ARG A 230 -0.91 -18.58 -5.31
CA ARG A 230 -1.37 -19.15 -4.05
C ARG A 230 -2.59 -18.41 -3.51
N TYR A 231 -3.55 -19.13 -2.95
CA TYR A 231 -4.80 -18.55 -2.45
C TYR A 231 -4.86 -18.61 -0.92
N ILE A 232 -5.34 -17.55 -0.29
CA ILE A 232 -5.47 -17.48 1.18
C ILE A 232 -6.30 -18.62 1.78
N LEU A 233 -7.23 -19.18 1.01
CA LEU A 233 -8.07 -20.30 1.43
C LEU A 233 -7.30 -21.63 1.47
N ASP A 234 -6.17 -21.74 0.77
CA ASP A 234 -5.33 -22.94 0.78
C ASP A 234 -4.78 -23.18 2.20
N GLY A 235 -4.39 -22.11 2.91
CA GLY A 235 -3.96 -22.23 4.31
C GLY A 235 -5.07 -22.73 5.25
N VAL A 236 -6.33 -22.36 4.97
CA VAL A 236 -7.49 -22.86 5.74
C VAL A 236 -7.71 -24.35 5.48
N LEU A 237 -7.54 -24.78 4.23
CA LEU A 237 -7.65 -26.19 3.85
C LEU A 237 -6.56 -27.05 4.51
N VAL A 238 -5.31 -26.61 4.46
CA VAL A 238 -4.17 -27.29 5.12
C VAL A 238 -4.43 -27.43 6.63
N PHE A 239 -4.92 -26.37 7.27
CA PHE A 239 -5.26 -26.42 8.69
C PHE A 239 -6.42 -27.38 8.99
N HIS A 240 -7.45 -27.41 8.14
CA HIS A 240 -8.57 -28.33 8.29
C HIS A 240 -8.14 -29.80 8.15
N GLU A 241 -7.23 -30.10 7.21
CA GLU A 241 -6.68 -31.45 7.05
C GLU A 241 -5.85 -31.86 8.28
N ALA A 242 -5.00 -30.96 8.80
CA ALA A 242 -4.25 -31.21 10.03
C ALA A 242 -5.17 -31.49 11.23
N LEU A 243 -6.28 -30.75 11.36
CA LEU A 243 -7.29 -31.01 12.39
C LEU A 243 -7.95 -32.38 12.20
N HIS A 244 -8.31 -32.73 10.96
CA HIS A 244 -8.94 -34.00 10.64
C HIS A 244 -8.02 -35.19 10.94
N GLU A 245 -6.74 -35.07 10.61
CA GLU A 245 -5.72 -36.09 10.89
C GLU A 245 -5.53 -36.30 12.41
N VAL A 246 -5.40 -35.21 13.18
CA VAL A 246 -5.28 -35.28 14.64
C VAL A 246 -6.50 -35.96 15.26
N HIS A 247 -7.70 -35.61 14.79
CA HIS A 247 -8.93 -36.20 15.27
C HIS A 247 -9.06 -37.69 14.90
N SER A 248 -8.86 -38.04 13.63
CA SER A 248 -9.00 -39.41 13.12
C SER A 248 -7.98 -40.38 13.72
N LYS A 249 -6.76 -39.91 14.00
CA LYS A 249 -5.69 -40.71 14.61
C LYS A 249 -5.67 -40.65 16.14
N HIS A 250 -6.64 -39.96 16.77
CA HIS A 250 -6.70 -39.75 18.22
C HIS A 250 -5.40 -39.19 18.82
N LEU A 251 -4.72 -38.29 18.09
CA LEU A 251 -3.49 -37.67 18.53
C LEU A 251 -3.79 -36.55 19.54
N LYS A 252 -2.86 -36.33 20.48
CA LYS A 252 -2.88 -35.14 21.34
C LYS A 252 -2.10 -34.04 20.64
N ALA A 253 -2.75 -32.93 20.31
CA ALA A 253 -2.13 -31.78 19.68
C ALA A 253 -2.54 -30.47 20.36
N VAL A 254 -1.68 -29.45 20.25
CA VAL A 254 -1.96 -28.07 20.65
C VAL A 254 -1.79 -27.19 19.42
N PHE A 255 -2.82 -26.39 19.12
CA PHE A 255 -2.78 -25.43 18.02
C PHE A 255 -2.53 -24.03 18.56
N LEU A 256 -1.47 -23.39 18.09
CA LEU A 256 -1.07 -22.05 18.50
C LEU A 256 -1.41 -21.06 17.38
N LYS A 257 -2.32 -20.12 17.67
CA LYS A 257 -2.60 -18.99 16.79
C LYS A 257 -1.75 -17.80 17.25
N LEU A 258 -0.84 -17.36 16.38
CA LEU A 258 -0.03 -16.16 16.57
C LEU A 258 -0.57 -15.04 15.68
N ASP A 259 -0.55 -13.81 16.20
CA ASP A 259 -0.84 -12.61 15.44
C ASP A 259 0.20 -11.56 15.83
N PHE A 260 0.64 -10.78 14.84
CA PHE A 260 1.66 -9.76 15.03
C PHE A 260 0.99 -8.39 14.93
N HIS A 261 1.31 -7.49 15.87
CA HIS A 261 0.80 -6.12 15.91
C HIS A 261 1.72 -5.16 15.17
#